data_AF-A0A256EZ78-F1
#
_entry.id   AF-A0A256EZ78-F1
#
_cell.length_a   1.000
_cell.length_b   1.000
_cell.length_c   1.000
_cell.angle_alpha   90.00
_cell.angle_beta   90.00
_cell.angle_gamma   90.00
#
_symmetry.space_group_name_H-M   'P 1'
#
loop_
_entity.id
_entity.type
_entity.pdbx_description
1 polymer ?
#
loop_
_entity_poly.entity_id
_entity_poly.type
_entity_poly.pdbx_seq_one_letter_code
_entity_poly.pdbx_strand_id
1 'polypeptide(L)' 'MDEIVITIGGRKFWLWRAMDAEGDVLVILVQARCNTKAAKRFFSSLVR' A
#
# COMPACT_ATOMS: atom_id res chain seq x y z
N MET A 1 -3.44 -3.28 7.36
CA MET A 1 -2.97 -2.48 6.21
C MET A 1 -2.08 -1.40 6.78
N ASP A 2 -0.81 -1.37 6.37
CA ASP A 2 0.14 -0.36 6.84
C ASP A 2 0.43 0.66 5.75
N GLU A 3 0.71 1.88 6.18
CA GLU A 3 1.14 3.01 5.36
C GLU A 3 2.60 3.32 5.70
N ILE A 4 3.47 3.30 4.70
CA ILE A 4 4.91 3.53 4.86
C ILE A 4 5.36 4.54 3.81
N VAL A 5 6.22 5.49 4.19
CA VAL A 5 6.85 6.40 3.23
C VAL A 5 8.23 5.87 2.88
N ILE A 6 8.46 5.62 1.59
CA ILE A 6 9.75 5.18 1.05
C ILE A 6 10.30 6.22 0.08
N THR A 7 11.63 6.28 -0.05
CA THR A 7 12.28 7.17 -1.03
C THR A 7 12.90 6.32 -2.13
N ILE A 8 12.50 6.55 -3.38
CA ILE A 8 13.06 5.87 -4.56
C ILE A 8 13.61 6.94 -5.48
N GLY A 9 14.92 6.91 -5.78
CA GLY A 9 15.57 7.88 -6.65
C GLY A 9 15.43 9.34 -6.18
N GLY A 10 15.47 9.59 -4.86
CA GLY A 10 15.32 10.93 -4.28
C GLY A 10 13.89 11.48 -4.22
N ARG A 11 12.89 10.71 -4.67
CA ARG A 11 11.47 11.09 -4.61
C ARG A 11 10.75 10.26 -3.54
N LYS A 12 9.86 10.90 -2.78
CA LYS A 12 9.03 10.23 -1.77
C LYS A 12 7.85 9.52 -2.44
N PHE A 13 7.60 8.30 -1.99
CA PHE A 13 6.48 7.46 -2.39
C PHE A 13 5.77 6.90 -1.16
N TRP A 14 4.49 6.61 -1.34
CA TRP A 14 3.62 6.00 -0.34
C TRP A 14 3.45 4.54 -0.69
N LEU A 15 3.97 3.70 0.19
CA LEU A 15 3.86 2.25 0.14
C LEU A 15 2.70 1.84 1.05
N TRP A 16 1.74 1.13 0.46
CA TRP A 16 0.65 0.49 1.17
C TRP A 16 0.86 -1.01 1.13
N ARG A 17 0.80 -1.65 2.29
CA ARG A 17 0.88 -3.12 2.37
C ARG A 17 -0.35 -3.70 3.06
N ALA A 18 -0.87 -4.78 2.51
CA ALA A 18 -1.81 -5.66 3.19
C ALA A 18 -1.05 -6.90 3.68
N MET A 19 -1.26 -7.24 4.94
CA MET A 19 -0.77 -8.47 5.55
C MET A 19 -1.95 -9.36 5.91
N ASP A 20 -1.76 -10.66 5.90
CA ASP A 20 -2.71 -11.61 6.47
C ASP A 20 -2.59 -11.71 8.00
N ALA A 21 -3.32 -12.66 8.59
CA ALA A 21 -3.33 -12.89 10.03
C ALA A 21 -2.04 -13.55 10.57
N GLU A 22 -1.25 -14.19 9.71
CA GLU A 22 0.02 -14.83 10.07
C GLU A 22 1.20 -13.84 9.96
N GLY A 23 0.98 -12.69 9.32
CA GLY A 23 1.95 -11.62 9.18
C GLY A 23 2.63 -11.61 7.82
N ASP A 24 2.19 -12.45 6.88
CA ASP A 24 2.72 -12.50 5.52
C ASP A 24 2.13 -11.37 4.68
N VAL A 25 2.99 -10.77 3.84
CA VAL A 25 2.61 -9.65 2.98
C VAL A 25 1.91 -10.19 1.73
N LEU A 26 0.60 -9.94 1.63
CA LEU A 26 -0.22 -10.39 0.51
C LEU A 26 -0.10 -9.47 -0.71
N VAL A 27 -0.15 -8.15 -0.50
CA VAL A 27 -0.21 -7.16 -1.59
C VAL A 27 0.52 -5.88 -1.21
N ILE A 28 1.26 -5.34 -2.18
CA ILE A 28 2.00 -4.09 -2.08
C ILE A 28 1.53 -3.12 -3.17
N LEU A 29 1.19 -1.88 -2.77
CA LEU A 29 0.85 -0.79 -3.69
C LEU A 29 1.77 0.41 -3.42
N VAL A 30 2.46 0.89 -4.44
CA VAL A 30 3.31 2.10 -4.37
C VAL A 30 2.66 3.23 -5.14
N GLN A 31 2.54 4.41 -4.52
CA GLN A 31 1.98 5.61 -5.13
C GLN A 31 2.89 6.82 -4.94
N ALA A 32 3.07 7.62 -5.99
CA ALA A 32 3.83 8.88 -5.90
C ALA A 32 3.11 9.94 -5.05
N ARG A 33 1.78 9.83 -4.91
CA ARG A 33 0.93 10.72 -4.13
C ARG A 33 0.21 9.92 -3.05
N CYS A 34 0.11 10.48 -1.84
CA CYS A 34 -0.71 9.90 -0.78
C CYS A 34 -2.17 9.95 -1.21
N ASN A 35 -2.73 8.82 -1.64
CA ASN A 35 -4.15 8.70 -1.94
C ASN A 35 -4.72 7.47 -1.25
N THR A 36 -4.97 7.61 0.05
CA THR A 36 -5.58 6.59 0.90
C THR A 36 -6.90 6.08 0.36
N LYS A 37 -7.70 6.92 -0.32
CA LYS A 37 -8.99 6.50 -0.90
C LYS A 37 -8.79 5.55 -2.08
N ALA A 38 -7.82 5.84 -2.94
CA ALA A 38 -7.46 4.95 -4.03
C ALA A 38 -6.85 3.64 -3.52
N ALA A 39 -5.97 3.71 -2.52
CA ALA A 39 -5.40 2.53 -1.88
C ALA A 39 -6.49 1.64 -1.25
N LYS A 40 -7.40 2.21 -0.45
CA LYS A 40 -8.54 1.48 0.13
C LYS A 40 -9.39 0.81 -0.95
N ARG A 41 -9.74 1.53 -2.03
CA ARG A 41 -10.49 0.95 -3.16
C ARG A 41 -9.76 -0.22 -3.82
N PHE A 42 -8.45 -0.11 -4.01
CA PHE A 42 -7.63 -1.16 -4.58
C PHE A 42 -7.67 -2.42 -3.71
N PHE A 43 -7.41 -2.30 -2.40
CA PHE A 43 -7.46 -3.46 -1.48
C PHE A 43 -8.87 -4.04 -1.34
N SER A 44 -9.92 -3.20 -1.30
CA SER A 44 -11.31 -3.69 -1.30
C SER A 44 -11.73 -4.38 -2.59
N SER A 45 -11.08 -4.12 -3.73
CA SER A 45 -11.33 -4.85 -4.97
C SER A 45 -10.65 -6.21 -5.03
N LEU A 46 -9.64 -6.44 -4.18
CA LEU A 46 -8.87 -7.69 -4.11
C LEU A 46 -9.51 -8.73 -3.20
N VAL A 47 -10.30 -8.28 -2.21
CA VAL A 47 -11.08 -9.16 -1.33
C VAL A 47 -12.48 -9.27 -1.91
N ARG A 48 -12.85 -10.45 -2.41
CA ARG A 48 -14.23 -10.77 -2.79
C ARG A 48 -15.01 -11.29 -1.59
#